data_AF-A0A1H6RNP2-F1
#
_entry.id   AF-A0A1H6RNP2-F1
#
_cell.length_a   1.000
_cell.length_b   1.000
_cell.length_c   1.000
_cell.angle_alpha   90.00
_cell.angle_beta   90.00
_cell.angle_gamma   90.00
#
_symmetry.space_group_name_H-M   'P 1'
#
loop_
_entity.id
_entity.type
_entity.pdbx_description
1 polymer ?
#
loop_
_entity_poly.entity_id
_entity_poly.type
_entity_poly.pdbx_seq_one_letter_code
_entity_poly.pdbx_strand_id
1 'polypeptide(L)'
;MKQLISLLALTAMITGCSDRPRTESLVGDWPVASDATLAGESITLQFRKYGDGDLSRTLSYTLAPDGQMTVERGADHHVCCFGGVDGHFIDSRKVYSLPQGRAMQLRRMFGRLRPEKLTADLPFVLPKGCTYIFDGGAVAGVNFDKGSAGGSFIFQSGCDGDGARQVQHMLRAMQTLLPPVENSLAYLPPAT
;
A
#
# COMPACT_ATOMS: atom_id res chain seq x y z
N MET A 1 36.48 20.13 -55.28
CA MET A 1 35.69 20.74 -54.18
C MET A 1 34.35 20.04 -54.07
N LYS A 2 34.18 19.13 -53.09
CA LYS A 2 32.89 18.61 -52.64
C LYS A 2 33.08 18.08 -51.21
N GLN A 3 32.42 18.76 -50.27
CA GLN A 3 32.30 18.39 -48.86
C GLN A 3 31.41 17.14 -48.71
N LEU A 4 31.73 16.26 -47.76
CA LEU A 4 30.80 15.34 -47.10
C LEU A 4 31.45 14.93 -45.77
N ILE A 5 31.23 15.73 -44.72
CA ILE A 5 30.27 15.48 -43.62
C ILE A 5 30.68 14.26 -42.80
N SER A 6 31.42 14.55 -41.72
CA SER A 6 31.62 13.67 -40.58
C SER A 6 30.27 13.30 -39.97
N LEU A 7 29.84 12.05 -40.09
CA LEU A 7 28.82 11.51 -39.21
C LEU A 7 29.45 11.29 -37.83
N LEU A 8 29.23 12.23 -36.91
CA LEU A 8 29.21 11.91 -35.49
C LEU A 8 28.07 10.91 -35.29
N ALA A 9 28.43 9.66 -34.98
CA ALA A 9 27.53 8.72 -34.35
C ALA A 9 27.19 9.28 -32.96
N LEU A 10 26.09 10.03 -32.90
CA LEU A 10 25.46 10.45 -31.66
C LEU A 10 24.82 9.19 -31.05
N THR A 11 25.58 8.49 -30.24
CA THR A 11 25.09 7.39 -29.40
C THR A 11 24.12 8.03 -28.40
N ALA A 12 22.84 8.08 -28.77
CA ALA A 12 21.77 8.38 -27.85
C ALA A 12 21.80 7.29 -26.78
N MET A 13 22.39 7.60 -25.62
CA MET A 13 22.18 6.83 -24.42
C MET A 13 20.69 6.92 -24.11
N ILE A 14 19.96 5.87 -24.50
CA ILE A 14 18.68 5.55 -23.92
C ILE A 14 19.00 5.25 -22.46
N THR A 15 18.96 6.28 -21.62
CA THR A 15 18.92 6.12 -20.18
C THR A 15 17.65 5.34 -19.90
N GLY A 16 17.80 4.02 -19.76
CA GLY A 16 16.72 3.14 -19.38
C GLY A 16 16.01 3.73 -18.17
N CYS A 17 14.69 3.85 -18.26
CA CYS A 17 13.86 3.94 -17.08
C CYS A 17 14.37 2.90 -16.10
N SER A 18 14.92 3.33 -14.97
CA SER A 18 15.62 2.41 -14.09
C SER A 18 14.61 1.40 -13.55
N ASP A 19 14.62 0.18 -14.07
CA ASP A 19 13.87 -0.97 -13.55
C ASP A 19 14.34 -1.40 -12.15
N ARG A 20 15.17 -0.57 -11.50
CA ARG A 20 15.56 -0.79 -10.11
C ARG A 20 14.35 -0.53 -9.22
N PRO A 21 13.95 -1.51 -8.38
CA PRO A 21 12.91 -1.30 -7.39
C PRO A 21 13.27 -0.08 -6.55
N ARG A 22 12.31 0.83 -6.35
CA ARG A 22 12.51 1.96 -5.43
C ARG A 22 12.71 1.42 -4.03
N THR A 23 13.82 1.79 -3.41
CA THR A 23 14.24 1.28 -2.09
C THR A 23 13.96 2.27 -0.96
N GLU A 24 13.45 3.47 -1.25
CA GLU A 24 13.15 4.45 -0.22
C GLU A 24 11.80 4.19 0.46
N SER A 25 11.81 4.24 1.80
CA SER A 25 10.61 4.28 2.63
C SER A 25 9.84 5.60 2.45
N LEU A 26 8.52 5.50 2.43
CA LEU A 26 7.59 6.63 2.37
C LEU A 26 7.13 7.10 3.76
N VAL A 27 7.60 6.44 4.82
CA VAL A 27 7.12 6.62 6.20
C VAL A 27 8.25 6.92 7.19
N GLY A 28 9.52 6.85 6.76
CA GLY A 28 10.68 7.16 7.59
C GLY A 28 12.01 7.12 6.82
N ASP A 29 13.11 7.33 7.53
CA ASP A 29 14.45 7.43 6.94
C ASP A 29 15.24 6.11 6.95
N TRP A 30 14.53 5.00 7.10
CA TRP A 30 15.08 3.64 6.99
C TRP A 30 14.87 3.06 5.59
N PRO A 31 15.71 2.10 5.16
CA PRO A 31 15.51 1.40 3.90
C PRO A 31 14.28 0.49 3.96
N VAL A 32 13.72 0.19 2.78
CA VAL A 32 12.75 -0.90 2.63
C VAL A 32 13.38 -2.22 3.07
N ALA A 33 12.61 -3.04 3.79
CA ALA A 33 13.04 -4.36 4.22
C ALA A 33 13.43 -5.26 3.03
N SER A 34 14.36 -6.20 3.25
CA SER A 34 14.80 -7.13 2.21
C SER A 34 13.66 -8.03 1.73
N ASP A 35 13.77 -8.55 0.49
CA ASP A 35 12.81 -9.52 -0.05
C ASP A 35 12.62 -10.74 0.85
N ALA A 36 13.69 -11.24 1.47
CA ALA A 36 13.61 -12.37 2.39
C ALA A 36 12.76 -12.05 3.64
N THR A 37 12.92 -10.83 4.18
CA THR A 37 12.09 -10.36 5.30
C THR A 37 10.64 -10.21 4.85
N LEU A 38 10.41 -9.50 3.74
CA LEU A 38 9.06 -9.26 3.23
C LEU A 38 8.35 -10.55 2.82
N ALA A 39 9.05 -11.55 2.29
CA ALA A 39 8.49 -12.84 1.91
C ALA A 39 7.93 -13.62 3.10
N GLY A 40 8.50 -13.44 4.29
CA GLY A 40 8.09 -14.12 5.52
C GLY A 40 6.94 -13.45 6.27
N GLU A 41 6.41 -12.33 5.76
CA GLU A 41 5.36 -11.54 6.41
C GLU A 41 4.00 -11.80 5.74
N SER A 42 2.93 -11.83 6.53
CA SER A 42 1.58 -11.61 6.00
C SER A 42 1.36 -10.11 5.90
N ILE A 43 0.89 -9.63 4.73
CA ILE A 43 0.73 -8.19 4.49
C ILE A 43 -0.71 -7.93 4.03
N THR A 44 -1.43 -7.11 4.77
CA THR A 44 -2.83 -6.76 4.47
C THR A 44 -2.94 -5.30 4.09
N LEU A 45 -3.25 -5.03 2.81
CA LEU A 45 -3.73 -3.71 2.38
C LEU A 45 -5.23 -3.63 2.64
N GLN A 46 -5.65 -2.62 3.39
CA GLN A 46 -7.06 -2.34 3.65
C GLN A 46 -7.44 -0.97 3.09
N PHE A 47 -8.61 -0.89 2.50
CA PHE A 47 -9.30 0.35 2.20
C PHE A 47 -10.59 0.44 2.99
N ARG A 48 -10.96 1.66 3.37
CA ARG A 48 -12.21 1.96 4.04
C ARG A 48 -12.87 3.16 3.41
N LYS A 49 -14.15 3.02 3.09
CA LYS A 49 -15.01 4.09 2.60
C LYS A 49 -16.10 4.35 3.64
N TYR A 50 -16.02 5.51 4.27
CA TYR A 50 -17.05 6.00 5.17
C TYR A 50 -18.29 6.39 4.36
N GLY A 51 -19.47 5.98 4.83
CA GLY A 51 -20.77 6.37 4.29
C GLY A 51 -21.55 7.21 5.30
N ASP A 52 -22.79 7.53 4.97
CA ASP A 52 -23.72 8.16 5.92
C ASP A 52 -24.24 7.09 6.89
N GLY A 53 -23.75 7.11 8.13
CA GLY A 53 -24.15 6.20 9.21
C GLY A 53 -23.01 5.41 9.83
N ASP A 54 -23.36 4.40 10.64
CA ASP A 54 -22.42 3.65 11.47
C ASP A 54 -21.66 2.55 10.70
N LEU A 55 -21.90 2.40 9.40
CA LEU A 55 -21.23 1.39 8.57
C LEU A 55 -20.22 2.04 7.61
N SER A 56 -18.99 1.52 7.61
CA SER A 56 -18.02 1.81 6.55
C SER A 56 -17.80 0.59 5.68
N ARG A 57 -17.78 0.78 4.36
CA ARG A 57 -17.45 -0.31 3.44
C ARG A 57 -15.95 -0.58 3.47
N THR A 58 -15.57 -1.84 3.47
CA THR A 58 -14.18 -2.27 3.49
C THR A 58 -13.83 -3.11 2.27
N LEU A 59 -12.57 -3.02 1.88
CA LEU A 59 -11.96 -3.87 0.85
C LEU A 59 -10.53 -4.16 1.31
N SER A 60 -10.19 -5.44 1.47
CA SER A 60 -8.86 -5.86 1.90
C SER A 60 -8.22 -6.86 0.95
N TYR A 61 -6.89 -6.81 0.91
CA TYR A 61 -6.02 -7.68 0.13
C TYR A 61 -4.93 -8.19 1.07
N THR A 62 -5.00 -9.45 1.47
CA THR A 62 -4.03 -10.09 2.37
C THR A 62 -3.14 -11.03 1.57
N LEU A 63 -1.86 -10.67 1.44
CA LEU A 63 -0.84 -11.48 0.80
C LEU A 63 -0.08 -12.32 1.84
N ALA A 64 -0.40 -13.61 1.88
CA ALA A 64 0.23 -14.57 2.77
C ALA A 64 1.64 -14.97 2.31
N PRO A 65 2.53 -15.44 3.23
CA PRO A 65 3.90 -15.84 2.91
C PRO A 65 4.04 -16.86 1.77
N ASP A 66 3.03 -17.72 1.59
CA ASP A 66 2.97 -18.71 0.51
C ASP A 66 2.63 -18.13 -0.87
N GLY A 67 2.36 -16.82 -0.95
CA GLY A 67 2.03 -16.12 -2.19
C GLY A 67 0.54 -16.14 -2.54
N GLN A 68 -0.31 -16.73 -1.68
CA GLN A 68 -1.76 -16.62 -1.84
C GLN A 68 -2.25 -15.24 -1.41
N MET A 69 -3.14 -14.67 -2.21
CA MET A 69 -3.81 -13.39 -1.95
C MET A 69 -5.27 -13.65 -1.60
N THR A 70 -5.65 -13.39 -0.36
CA THR A 70 -7.06 -13.34 0.05
C THR A 70 -7.60 -11.94 -0.21
N VAL A 71 -8.72 -11.85 -0.91
CA VAL A 71 -9.43 -10.60 -1.19
C VAL A 71 -10.78 -10.67 -0.53
N GLU A 72 -11.08 -9.67 0.29
CA GLU A 72 -12.30 -9.62 1.06
C GLU A 72 -12.98 -8.26 0.90
N ARG A 73 -14.30 -8.31 0.74
CA ARG A 73 -15.17 -7.13 0.73
C ARG A 73 -16.19 -7.29 1.85
N GLY A 74 -16.43 -6.21 2.56
CA GLY A 74 -17.34 -6.22 3.69
C GLY A 74 -17.71 -4.84 4.19
N ALA A 75 -18.13 -4.80 5.45
CA ALA A 75 -18.43 -3.59 6.17
C ALA A 75 -17.98 -3.68 7.63
N ASP A 76 -17.43 -2.59 8.14
CA ASP A 76 -17.18 -2.41 9.57
C ASP A 76 -18.31 -1.57 10.18
N HIS A 77 -18.83 -2.01 11.32
CA HIS A 77 -19.72 -1.22 12.15
C HIS A 77 -18.92 -0.45 13.19
N HIS A 78 -19.13 0.86 13.18
CA HIS A 78 -18.46 1.83 14.04
C HIS A 78 -19.36 2.14 15.21
N VAL A 79 -18.79 2.14 16.40
CA VAL A 79 -19.47 2.59 17.60
C VAL A 79 -19.13 4.05 17.85
N CYS A 80 -20.18 4.85 18.08
CA CYS A 80 -20.03 6.28 18.33
C CYS A 80 -19.17 6.56 19.57
N CYS A 81 -18.58 7.76 19.62
CA CYS A 81 -17.76 8.32 20.71
C CYS A 81 -16.33 7.77 20.90
N PHE A 82 -15.91 6.67 20.25
CA PHE A 82 -14.54 6.16 20.40
C PHE A 82 -13.88 5.65 19.10
N GLY A 83 -14.57 5.76 17.94
CA GLY A 83 -14.02 5.32 16.65
C GLY A 83 -13.69 3.82 16.59
N GLY A 84 -14.22 3.04 17.53
CA GLY A 84 -14.01 1.60 17.61
C GLY A 84 -14.89 0.86 16.62
N VAL A 85 -14.38 -0.25 16.11
CA VAL A 85 -15.15 -1.21 15.32
C VAL A 85 -15.57 -2.37 16.24
N ASP A 86 -16.87 -2.59 16.42
CA ASP A 86 -17.41 -3.70 17.22
C ASP A 86 -17.92 -4.86 16.36
N GLY A 87 -18.07 -4.65 15.06
CA GLY A 87 -18.53 -5.65 14.11
C GLY A 87 -17.81 -5.55 12.77
N HIS A 88 -17.39 -6.69 12.24
CA HIS A 88 -16.90 -6.83 10.89
C HIS A 88 -17.75 -7.86 10.13
N PHE A 89 -18.43 -7.41 9.08
CA PHE A 89 -19.33 -8.21 8.27
C PHE A 89 -18.70 -8.49 6.92
N ILE A 90 -18.58 -9.77 6.56
CA ILE A 90 -17.96 -10.20 5.31
C ILE A 90 -19.06 -10.43 4.27
N ASP A 91 -19.05 -9.64 3.20
CA ASP A 91 -19.95 -9.84 2.06
C ASP A 91 -19.41 -10.92 1.13
N SER A 92 -18.10 -10.92 0.91
CA SER A 92 -17.45 -11.87 0.01
C SER A 92 -15.98 -12.03 0.34
N ARG A 93 -15.47 -13.25 0.17
CA ARG A 93 -14.05 -13.59 0.29
C ARG A 93 -13.63 -14.50 -0.85
N LYS A 94 -12.51 -14.19 -1.50
CA LYS A 94 -11.94 -14.98 -2.60
C LYS A 94 -10.44 -15.14 -2.39
N VAL A 95 -9.88 -16.25 -2.84
CA VAL A 95 -8.44 -16.52 -2.77
C VAL A 95 -7.88 -16.62 -4.18
N TYR A 96 -6.75 -15.97 -4.42
CA TYR A 96 -6.05 -15.96 -5.69
C TYR A 96 -4.61 -16.42 -5.49
N SER A 97 -4.12 -17.27 -6.38
CA SER A 97 -2.69 -17.54 -6.48
C SER A 97 -2.04 -16.47 -7.36
N LEU A 98 -1.08 -15.73 -6.80
CA LEU A 98 -0.32 -14.75 -7.58
C LEU A 98 0.97 -15.37 -8.13
N PRO A 99 1.36 -15.04 -9.38
CA PRO A 99 2.71 -15.37 -9.85
C PRO A 99 3.76 -14.80 -8.90
N GLN A 100 4.80 -15.58 -8.59
CA GLN A 100 5.83 -15.21 -7.61
C GLN A 100 6.41 -13.81 -7.85
N GLY A 101 6.71 -13.47 -9.10
CA GLY A 101 7.22 -12.14 -9.46
C GLY A 101 6.25 -11.00 -9.12
N ARG A 102 4.95 -11.21 -9.34
CA ARG A 102 3.90 -10.24 -9.01
C ARG A 102 3.70 -10.12 -7.50
N ALA A 103 3.70 -11.25 -6.78
CA ALA A 103 3.62 -11.25 -5.32
C ALA A 103 4.79 -10.46 -4.72
N MET A 104 6.02 -10.70 -5.19
CA MET A 104 7.19 -9.98 -4.69
C MET A 104 7.19 -8.49 -5.07
N GLN A 105 6.71 -8.14 -6.27
CA GLN A 105 6.53 -6.75 -6.66
C GLN A 105 5.57 -6.02 -5.71
N LEU A 106 4.42 -6.61 -5.39
CA LEU A 106 3.48 -6.07 -4.41
C LEU A 106 4.12 -5.95 -3.02
N ARG A 107 4.82 -6.99 -2.54
CA ARG A 107 5.54 -6.97 -1.26
C ARG A 107 6.51 -5.81 -1.15
N ARG A 108 7.32 -5.55 -2.19
CA ARG A 108 8.25 -4.42 -2.22
C ARG A 108 7.52 -3.08 -2.19
N MET A 109 6.41 -2.96 -2.90
CA MET A 109 5.59 -1.74 -2.85
C MET A 109 5.00 -1.54 -1.44
N PHE A 110 4.48 -2.58 -0.80
CA PHE A 110 4.01 -2.51 0.59
C PHE A 110 5.14 -2.19 1.55
N GLY A 111 6.32 -2.78 1.37
CA GLY A 111 7.50 -2.56 2.21
C GLY A 111 7.93 -1.10 2.33
N ARG A 112 7.55 -0.24 1.38
CA ARG A 112 7.75 1.22 1.45
C ARG A 112 6.88 1.92 2.50
N LEU A 113 5.85 1.26 2.99
CA LEU A 113 4.95 1.72 4.05
C LEU A 113 5.23 1.06 5.39
N ARG A 114 6.15 0.10 5.44
CA ARG A 114 6.41 -0.71 6.62
C ARG A 114 7.10 0.10 7.73
N PRO A 115 6.65 0.01 8.99
CA PRO A 115 7.44 0.47 10.13
C PRO A 115 8.86 -0.12 10.12
N GLU A 116 9.83 0.57 10.71
CA GLU A 116 11.22 0.08 10.76
C GLU A 116 11.28 -1.33 11.38
N LYS A 117 10.56 -1.52 12.49
CA LYS A 117 10.51 -2.77 13.25
C LYS A 117 9.07 -3.19 13.47
N LEU A 118 8.85 -4.50 13.41
CA LEU A 118 7.60 -5.11 13.87
C LEU A 118 7.84 -5.59 15.30
N THR A 119 6.90 -5.30 16.20
CA THR A 119 7.00 -5.67 17.62
C THR A 119 5.64 -6.14 18.14
N ALA A 120 5.61 -6.65 19.36
CA ALA A 120 4.36 -7.06 20.02
C ALA A 120 3.45 -5.85 20.37
N ASP A 121 4.02 -4.65 20.43
CA ASP A 121 3.28 -3.41 20.71
C ASP A 121 2.60 -2.82 19.47
N LEU A 122 2.77 -3.45 18.30
CA LEU A 122 2.12 -3.08 17.03
C LEU A 122 2.29 -1.60 16.68
N PRO A 123 3.54 -1.12 16.47
CA PRO A 123 3.78 0.28 16.13
C PRO A 123 3.03 0.67 14.86
N PHE A 124 2.55 1.90 14.80
CA PHE A 124 2.00 2.47 13.59
C PHE A 124 2.87 3.62 13.05
N VAL A 125 2.83 3.81 11.73
CA VAL A 125 3.49 4.89 11.02
C VAL A 125 2.54 5.58 10.05
N LEU A 126 2.85 6.84 9.74
CA LEU A 126 2.08 7.70 8.84
C LEU A 126 2.97 8.10 7.66
N PRO A 127 2.41 8.61 6.55
CA PRO A 127 3.21 9.17 5.47
C PRO A 127 4.13 10.28 5.99
N LYS A 128 5.32 10.42 5.39
CA LYS A 128 6.22 11.54 5.70
C LYS A 128 5.49 12.88 5.58
N GLY A 129 5.59 13.70 6.64
CA GLY A 129 4.95 15.01 6.72
C GLY A 129 3.54 15.01 7.30
N CYS A 130 2.91 13.85 7.46
CA CYS A 130 1.59 13.75 8.10
C CYS A 130 1.71 13.49 9.60
N THR A 131 0.84 14.14 10.36
CA THR A 131 0.63 13.87 11.79
C THR A 131 -0.67 13.10 11.99
N TYR A 132 -0.82 12.47 13.16
CA TYR A 132 -2.03 11.75 13.49
C TYR A 132 -3.18 12.74 13.70
N ILE A 133 -4.30 12.52 12.99
CA ILE A 133 -5.50 13.34 13.09
C ILE A 133 -6.53 12.53 13.89
N PHE A 134 -6.86 12.97 15.11
CA PHE A 134 -7.72 12.21 16.02
C PHE A 134 -9.07 11.84 15.39
N ASP A 135 -9.72 12.79 14.72
CA ASP A 135 -11.00 12.58 14.02
C ASP A 135 -10.83 12.23 12.53
N GLY A 136 -9.59 11.97 12.10
CA GLY A 136 -9.28 11.64 10.70
C GLY A 136 -9.58 10.17 10.42
N GLY A 137 -10.68 9.89 9.73
CA GLY A 137 -10.99 8.52 9.30
C GLY A 137 -9.83 7.90 8.51
N ALA A 138 -9.37 6.71 8.91
CA ALA A 138 -8.39 5.93 8.15
C ALA A 138 -9.06 5.42 6.86
N VAL A 139 -8.61 5.93 5.72
CA VAL A 139 -9.18 5.61 4.39
C VAL A 139 -8.39 4.49 3.70
N ALA A 140 -7.12 4.31 4.07
CA ALA A 140 -6.32 3.16 3.69
C ALA A 140 -5.32 2.81 4.79
N GLY A 141 -4.90 1.56 4.85
CA GLY A 141 -3.87 1.10 5.77
C GLY A 141 -3.16 -0.14 5.25
N VAL A 142 -1.96 -0.39 5.77
CA VAL A 142 -1.24 -1.63 5.51
C VAL A 142 -0.77 -2.24 6.81
N ASN A 143 -1.23 -3.44 7.11
CA ASN A 143 -0.79 -4.21 8.28
C ASN A 143 0.26 -5.22 7.85
N PHE A 144 1.29 -5.39 8.68
CA PHE A 144 2.37 -6.35 8.49
C PHE A 144 2.40 -7.25 9.72
N ASP A 145 2.28 -8.55 9.50
CA ASP A 145 2.22 -9.55 10.56
C ASP A 145 3.32 -10.61 10.38
N LYS A 146 4.01 -10.92 11.48
CA LYS A 146 5.05 -11.94 11.56
C LYS A 146 5.01 -12.66 12.91
N GLY A 147 4.24 -13.74 12.97
CA GLY A 147 4.04 -14.47 14.23
C GLY A 147 3.31 -13.58 15.25
N SER A 148 3.95 -13.32 16.40
CA SER A 148 3.41 -12.44 17.44
C SER A 148 3.82 -10.97 17.30
N ALA A 149 4.63 -10.64 16.30
CA ALA A 149 5.05 -9.26 16.03
C ALA A 149 4.28 -8.70 14.83
N GLY A 150 3.96 -7.42 14.88
CA GLY A 150 3.32 -6.73 13.78
C GLY A 150 3.57 -5.24 13.76
N GLY A 151 2.86 -4.54 12.88
CA GLY A 151 2.93 -3.10 12.75
C GLY A 151 2.07 -2.61 11.59
N SER A 152 1.71 -1.33 11.64
CA SER A 152 0.69 -0.76 10.76
C SER A 152 1.15 0.52 10.10
N PHE A 153 0.71 0.72 8.87
CA PHE A 153 0.68 2.00 8.21
C PHE A 153 -0.75 2.51 8.16
N ILE A 154 -0.94 3.81 8.42
CA ILE A 154 -2.27 4.44 8.41
C ILE A 154 -2.25 5.65 7.47
N PHE A 155 -3.22 5.72 6.56
CA PHE A 155 -3.49 6.86 5.69
C PHE A 155 -4.85 7.47 6.03
N GLN A 156 -4.86 8.68 6.58
CA GLN A 156 -6.06 9.39 7.02
C GLN A 156 -6.53 10.42 5.98
N SER A 157 -7.84 10.68 5.91
CA SER A 157 -8.45 11.58 4.92
C SER A 157 -7.94 13.03 4.94
N GLY A 158 -7.35 13.49 6.04
CA GLY A 158 -6.77 14.83 6.18
C GLY A 158 -5.25 14.92 5.97
N CYS A 159 -4.59 13.81 5.62
CA CYS A 159 -3.14 13.79 5.36
C CYS A 159 -2.86 14.33 3.94
N ASP A 160 -2.04 15.39 3.86
CA ASP A 160 -1.71 16.09 2.62
C ASP A 160 -0.18 16.28 2.43
N GLY A 161 0.21 17.06 1.41
CA GLY A 161 1.62 17.30 1.07
C GLY A 161 2.26 16.21 0.20
N ASP A 162 3.58 16.32 0.00
CA ASP A 162 4.33 15.46 -0.94
C ASP A 162 4.33 13.98 -0.54
N GLY A 163 4.47 13.68 0.75
CA GLY A 163 4.42 12.31 1.25
C GLY A 163 3.07 11.66 1.01
N ALA A 164 1.98 12.38 1.28
CA ALA A 164 0.62 11.92 1.00
C ALA A 164 0.40 11.65 -0.49
N ARG A 165 0.80 12.59 -1.38
CA ARG A 165 0.72 12.40 -2.84
C ARG A 165 1.49 11.17 -3.32
N GLN A 166 2.71 10.96 -2.81
CA GLN A 166 3.50 9.78 -3.15
C GLN A 166 2.82 8.47 -2.74
N VAL A 167 2.21 8.44 -1.55
CA VAL A 167 1.42 7.28 -1.10
C VAL A 167 0.20 7.08 -2.01
N GLN A 168 -0.55 8.13 -2.33
CA GLN A 168 -1.73 8.02 -3.20
C GLN A 168 -1.37 7.49 -4.59
N HIS A 169 -0.28 7.98 -5.20
CA HIS A 169 0.22 7.45 -6.46
C HIS A 169 0.61 5.97 -6.35
N MET A 170 1.24 5.59 -5.25
CA MET A 170 1.63 4.20 -5.02
C MET A 170 0.41 3.28 -4.83
N LEU A 171 -0.61 3.70 -4.07
CA LEU A 171 -1.87 2.95 -3.90
C LEU A 171 -2.58 2.76 -5.25
N ARG A 172 -2.59 3.80 -6.09
CA ARG A 172 -3.11 3.72 -7.49
C ARG A 172 -2.31 2.73 -8.33
N ALA A 173 -0.99 2.75 -8.24
CA ALA A 173 -0.14 1.81 -8.96
C ALA A 173 -0.35 0.36 -8.48
N MET A 174 -0.49 0.13 -7.17
CA MET A 174 -0.76 -1.19 -6.60
C MET A 174 -2.05 -1.81 -7.15
N GLN A 175 -3.11 -1.01 -7.33
CA GLN A 175 -4.38 -1.50 -7.89
C GLN A 175 -4.23 -2.16 -9.27
N THR A 176 -3.21 -1.78 -10.06
CA THR A 176 -2.94 -2.42 -11.36
C THR A 176 -2.36 -3.83 -11.24
N LEU A 177 -1.84 -4.19 -10.06
CA LEU A 177 -1.21 -5.48 -9.76
C LEU A 177 -2.10 -6.38 -8.90
N LEU A 178 -3.10 -5.81 -8.22
CA LEU A 178 -4.03 -6.55 -7.37
C LEU A 178 -5.06 -7.33 -8.22
N PRO A 179 -5.60 -8.46 -7.71
CA PRO A 179 -6.74 -9.10 -8.33
C PRO A 179 -7.90 -8.10 -8.50
N PRO A 180 -8.58 -8.08 -9.66
CA PRO A 180 -9.63 -7.10 -9.90
C PRO A 180 -10.84 -7.36 -9.01
N VAL A 181 -11.35 -6.30 -8.39
CA VAL A 181 -12.63 -6.29 -7.69
C VAL A 181 -13.50 -5.20 -8.31
N GLU A 182 -14.76 -5.52 -8.54
CA GLU A 182 -15.73 -4.57 -9.07
C GLU A 182 -15.73 -3.29 -8.22
N ASN A 183 -15.58 -2.15 -8.89
CA ASN A 183 -15.58 -0.82 -8.27
C ASN A 183 -14.45 -0.57 -7.23
N SER A 184 -13.34 -1.31 -7.29
CA SER A 184 -12.21 -1.14 -6.34
C SER A 184 -11.59 0.25 -6.37
N LEU A 185 -11.61 0.93 -7.52
CA LEU A 185 -11.09 2.29 -7.66
C LEU A 185 -11.85 3.32 -6.83
N ALA A 186 -13.13 3.07 -6.51
CA ALA A 186 -13.95 3.96 -5.69
C ALA A 186 -13.55 3.97 -4.20
N TYR A 187 -12.63 3.07 -3.80
CA TYR A 187 -12.04 3.02 -2.47
C TYR A 187 -10.72 3.80 -2.36
N LEU A 188 -10.15 4.22 -3.48
CA LEU A 188 -8.89 4.97 -3.44
C LEU A 188 -9.13 6.38 -2.88
N PRO A 189 -8.22 6.88 -2.01
CA PRO A 189 -8.27 8.27 -1.59
C PRO A 189 -8.27 9.21 -2.81
N PRO A 190 -9.06 10.29 -2.82
CA PRO A 190 -9.05 11.27 -3.90
C PRO A 190 -7.63 11.81 -4.09
N ALA A 191 -7.26 12.08 -5.34
CA ALA A 191 -5.98 12.71 -5.63
C ALA A 191 -6.02 14.14 -5.08
N THR A 192 -5.00 14.52 -4.32
CA THR A 192 -4.80 15.89 -3.82
C THR A 192 -3.94 16.73 -4.77
#